data_AF-A0A7J5EI40-F1
#
_entry.id   AF-A0A7J5EI40-F1
#
_cell.length_a   1.000
_cell.length_b   1.000
_cell.length_c   1.000
_cell.angle_alpha   90.00
_cell.angle_beta   90.00
_cell.angle_gamma   90.00
#
_symmetry.space_group_name_H-M   'P 1'
#
loop_
_entity.id
_entity.type
_entity.pdbx_description
1 polymer ?
#
loop_
_entity_poly.entity_id
_entity_poly.type
_entity_poly.pdbx_seq_one_letter_code
_entity_poly.pdbx_strand_id
1 'polypeptide(L)'
;MRSSIPSIGIDFGTTNSAIAVAGDGGPARVLPLPRPGGGTVAYWRTVLCFEPADDGEPMRTTAGAPAIARYAESEGVARLLQSIKSHLAAASFVDTVIFGRRFKVEELVATYLRALRAAAPIELGRRVVIGRPVRYWGAETDADDARAVARMRAALE
;
A
#
# COMPACT_ATOMS: atom_id res chain seq x y z
N MET A 1 -31.93 6.68 11.09
CA MET A 1 -31.11 5.45 11.12
C MET A 1 -29.64 5.88 11.09
N ARG A 2 -28.85 5.62 12.14
CA ARG A 2 -27.42 5.95 12.11
C ARG A 2 -26.77 4.93 11.17
N SER A 3 -26.27 5.37 10.02
CA SER A 3 -25.48 4.50 9.15
C SER A 3 -24.23 4.09 9.92
N SER A 4 -24.09 2.81 10.24
CA SER A 4 -22.89 2.31 10.92
C SER A 4 -21.71 2.38 9.95
N ILE A 5 -20.59 2.90 10.44
CA ILE A 5 -19.34 2.93 9.66
C ILE A 5 -18.92 1.47 9.43
N PRO A 6 -18.72 1.03 8.18
CA PRO A 6 -18.39 -0.36 7.89
C PRO A 6 -17.04 -0.74 8.51
N SER A 7 -16.92 -2.01 8.91
CA SER A 7 -15.63 -2.58 9.27
C SER A 7 -14.78 -2.75 8.02
N ILE A 8 -13.48 -2.48 8.12
CA ILE A 8 -12.56 -2.46 6.98
C ILE A 8 -11.53 -3.58 7.15
N GLY A 9 -11.37 -4.39 6.11
CA GLY A 9 -10.24 -5.32 5.95
C GLY A 9 -9.33 -4.85 4.82
N ILE A 10 -8.02 -4.85 5.04
CA ILE A 10 -7.03 -4.71 3.99
C ILE A 10 -6.23 -6.01 3.90
N ASP A 11 -6.31 -6.65 2.75
CA ASP A 11 -5.34 -7.65 2.36
C ASP A 11 -4.16 -6.92 1.73
N PHE A 12 -3.09 -6.72 2.50
CA PHE A 12 -1.84 -6.13 2.03
C PHE A 12 -0.88 -7.26 1.70
N GLY A 13 -0.87 -7.70 0.44
CA GLY A 13 0.01 -8.77 -0.04
C GLY A 13 1.34 -8.24 -0.58
N THR A 14 2.32 -9.14 -0.76
CA THR A 14 3.60 -8.83 -1.41
C THR A 14 3.43 -8.38 -2.86
N THR A 15 2.40 -8.91 -3.50
CA THR A 15 2.19 -8.87 -4.95
C THR A 15 0.95 -8.06 -5.31
N ASN A 16 -0.17 -8.29 -4.62
CA ASN A 16 -1.44 -7.61 -4.81
C ASN A 16 -1.99 -7.16 -3.45
N SER A 17 -2.83 -6.14 -3.45
CA SER A 17 -3.58 -5.70 -2.28
C SER A 17 -5.03 -5.37 -2.63
N ALA A 18 -5.94 -5.59 -1.68
CA ALA A 18 -7.37 -5.33 -1.82
C ALA A 18 -7.94 -4.72 -0.53
N ILE A 19 -9.04 -3.96 -0.69
CA ILE A 19 -9.84 -3.48 0.44
C ILE A 19 -11.18 -4.22 0.42
N ALA A 20 -11.58 -4.76 1.56
CA ALA A 20 -12.90 -5.30 1.79
C ALA A 20 -13.62 -4.52 2.90
N VAL A 21 -14.94 -4.46 2.80
CA VAL A 21 -15.80 -3.87 3.83
C VAL A 21 -16.90 -4.83 4.23
N ALA A 22 -17.28 -4.80 5.51
CA ALA A 22 -18.42 -5.51 6.04
C ALA A 22 -19.32 -4.52 6.82
N GLY A 23 -20.60 -4.46 6.45
CA GLY A 23 -21.62 -3.74 7.20
C GLY A 23 -22.29 -4.63 8.25
N ASP A 24 -23.34 -4.12 8.90
CA ASP A 24 -24.04 -4.87 9.93
C ASP A 24 -24.86 -6.02 9.32
N GLY A 25 -24.39 -7.26 9.50
CA GLY A 25 -25.12 -8.49 9.19
C GLY A 25 -24.97 -9.03 7.76
N GLY A 26 -24.24 -8.34 6.87
CA GLY A 26 -24.00 -8.78 5.49
C GLY A 26 -22.62 -9.42 5.28
N PRO A 27 -22.43 -10.21 4.20
CA PRO A 27 -21.11 -10.73 3.85
C PRO A 27 -20.13 -9.60 3.53
N ALA A 28 -18.85 -9.83 3.82
CA ALA A 28 -17.80 -8.91 3.40
C ALA A 28 -17.76 -8.81 1.87
N ARG A 29 -17.57 -7.61 1.35
CA ARG A 29 -17.42 -7.35 -0.09
C ARG A 29 -16.13 -6.62 -0.39
N VAL A 30 -15.46 -6.98 -1.47
CA VAL A 30 -14.28 -6.28 -1.98
C VAL A 30 -14.72 -4.96 -2.63
N LEU A 31 -14.00 -3.88 -2.34
CA LEU A 31 -14.24 -2.59 -2.95
C LEU A 31 -13.60 -2.55 -4.34
N PRO A 32 -14.34 -2.06 -5.36
CA PRO A 32 -13.77 -1.85 -6.69
C PRO A 32 -12.79 -0.67 -6.64
N LEU A 33 -11.54 -0.92 -7.04
CA LEU A 33 -10.49 0.09 -7.11
C LEU A 33 -10.40 0.64 -8.53
N PRO A 34 -10.15 1.95 -8.71
CA PRO A 34 -10.07 2.54 -10.04
C PRO A 34 -8.85 2.04 -10.81
N ARG A 35 -8.96 2.03 -12.14
CA ARG A 35 -7.84 1.76 -13.05
C ARG A 35 -7.73 2.86 -14.11
N PRO A 36 -6.52 3.12 -14.65
CA PRO A 36 -6.34 3.97 -15.82
C PRO A 36 -7.20 3.49 -17.00
N GLY A 37 -7.74 4.43 -17.78
CA GLY A 37 -8.64 4.16 -18.90
C GLY A 37 -10.11 3.92 -18.53
N GLY A 38 -10.47 4.05 -17.24
CA GLY A 38 -11.83 3.86 -16.75
C GLY A 38 -12.13 2.43 -16.28
N GLY A 39 -13.27 2.26 -15.62
CA GLY A 39 -13.65 1.00 -14.98
C GLY A 39 -12.91 0.75 -13.66
N THR A 40 -13.04 -0.47 -13.15
CA THR A 40 -12.50 -0.85 -11.83
C THR A 40 -11.95 -2.27 -11.82
N VAL A 41 -11.12 -2.56 -10.81
CA VAL A 41 -10.51 -3.87 -10.54
C VAL A 41 -10.70 -4.24 -9.08
N ALA A 42 -10.71 -5.54 -8.76
CA ALA A 42 -10.88 -6.01 -7.39
C ALA A 42 -9.62 -5.82 -6.51
N TYR A 43 -8.45 -5.65 -7.13
CA TYR A 43 -7.19 -5.50 -6.42
C TYR A 43 -6.22 -4.61 -7.21
N TRP A 44 -5.29 -4.00 -6.48
CA TRP A 44 -4.14 -3.31 -7.05
C TRP A 44 -2.87 -4.13 -6.86
N ARG A 45 -1.91 -3.97 -7.78
CA ARG A 45 -0.53 -4.43 -7.56
C ARG A 45 0.07 -3.68 -6.38
N THR A 46 0.90 -4.35 -5.57
CA THR A 46 1.62 -3.71 -4.45
C THR A 46 2.87 -2.99 -4.96
N VAL A 47 2.65 -1.86 -5.64
CA VAL A 47 3.70 -1.08 -6.29
C VAL A 47 3.49 0.41 -6.05
N LEU A 48 4.60 1.15 -5.98
CA LEU A 48 4.67 2.60 -5.97
C LEU A 48 5.45 3.08 -7.19
N CYS A 49 5.01 4.17 -7.80
CA CYS A 49 5.77 4.87 -8.82
C CYS A 49 6.06 6.28 -8.31
N PHE A 50 7.33 6.65 -8.37
CA PHE A 50 7.84 7.96 -8.00
C PHE A 50 8.30 8.68 -9.25
N GLU A 51 7.89 9.92 -9.39
CA GLU A 51 8.26 10.77 -10.51
C GLU A 51 8.92 12.02 -9.93
N PRO A 52 10.02 12.49 -10.54
CA PRO A 52 10.69 13.68 -10.05
C PRO A 52 9.71 14.85 -10.08
N ALA A 53 9.94 15.81 -9.19
CA ALA A 53 9.21 17.06 -9.25
C ALA A 53 9.72 17.91 -10.42
N ASP A 54 8.82 18.69 -11.00
CA ASP A 54 9.19 19.90 -11.73
C ASP A 54 9.64 20.98 -10.74
N ASP A 55 10.29 22.04 -11.24
CA ASP A 55 10.82 23.11 -10.40
C ASP A 55 9.76 23.70 -9.45
N GLY A 56 9.98 23.52 -8.14
CA GLY A 56 9.11 24.05 -7.08
C GLY A 56 7.97 23.13 -6.62
N GLU A 57 7.75 22.00 -7.28
CA GLU A 57 6.67 21.05 -6.94
C GLU A 57 7.16 19.91 -6.02
N PRO A 58 6.26 19.22 -5.31
CA PRO A 58 6.61 18.01 -4.59
C PRO A 58 6.71 16.80 -5.54
N MET A 59 7.61 15.88 -5.22
CA MET A 59 7.75 14.60 -5.93
C MET A 59 6.40 13.88 -6.01
N ARG A 60 5.96 13.51 -7.22
CA ARG A 60 4.70 12.82 -7.42
C ARG A 60 4.86 11.34 -7.06
N THR A 61 3.96 10.84 -6.23
CA THR A 61 3.90 9.42 -5.87
C THR A 61 2.53 8.85 -6.21
N THR A 62 2.51 7.75 -6.95
CA THR A 62 1.29 7.00 -7.29
C THR A 62 1.42 5.55 -6.82
N ALA A 63 0.30 4.85 -6.64
CA ALA A 63 0.26 3.45 -6.21
C ALA A 63 -0.60 2.60 -7.15
N GLY A 64 -0.42 1.28 -7.12
CA GLY A 64 -1.33 0.33 -7.75
C GLY A 64 -1.42 0.44 -9.28
N ALA A 65 -2.63 0.32 -9.82
CA ALA A 65 -2.85 0.43 -11.27
C ALA A 65 -2.41 1.80 -11.85
N PRO A 66 -2.71 2.95 -11.20
CA PRO A 66 -2.15 4.25 -11.59
C PRO A 66 -0.62 4.29 -11.66
N ALA A 67 0.07 3.68 -10.68
CA ALA A 67 1.54 3.64 -10.68
C ALA A 67 2.14 2.93 -11.90
N ILE A 68 1.50 1.83 -12.33
CA ILE A 68 1.97 1.07 -13.49
C ILE A 68 1.82 1.87 -14.78
N ALA A 69 0.67 2.56 -14.95
CA ALA A 69 0.46 3.42 -16.11
C ALA A 69 1.47 4.58 -16.12
N ARG A 70 1.62 5.28 -15.00
CA ARG A 70 2.60 6.37 -14.88
C ARG A 70 4.02 5.92 -15.19
N TYR A 71 4.43 4.76 -14.67
CA TYR A 71 5.75 4.22 -14.96
C TYR A 71 5.94 3.93 -16.46
N ALA A 72 4.95 3.32 -17.11
CA ALA A 72 4.99 3.02 -18.54
C ALA A 72 5.08 4.30 -19.41
N GLU A 73 4.44 5.38 -18.97
CA GLU A 73 4.43 6.70 -19.63
C GLU A 73 5.65 7.57 -19.31
N SER A 74 6.49 7.16 -18.36
CA SER A 74 7.57 8.02 -17.82
C SER A 74 8.85 8.05 -18.65
N GLU A 75 8.94 7.27 -19.72
CA GLU A 75 10.13 7.20 -20.60
C GLU A 75 11.46 6.98 -19.84
N GLY A 76 11.42 6.22 -18.74
CA GLY A 76 12.59 5.90 -17.91
C GLY A 76 12.95 6.93 -16.83
N VAL A 77 12.21 8.04 -16.76
CA VAL A 77 12.41 9.09 -15.76
C VAL A 77 11.95 8.63 -14.38
N ALA A 78 10.82 7.92 -14.28
CA ALA A 78 10.26 7.51 -13.00
C ALA A 78 11.06 6.38 -12.33
N ARG A 79 10.79 6.15 -11.04
CA ARG A 79 11.30 5.03 -10.25
C ARG A 79 10.12 4.19 -9.77
N LEU A 80 10.09 2.94 -10.22
CA LEU A 80 9.10 1.96 -9.77
C LEU A 80 9.66 1.15 -8.61
N LEU A 81 8.90 1.11 -7.52
CA LEU A 81 9.18 0.27 -6.36
C LEU A 81 8.12 -0.83 -6.27
N GLN A 82 8.58 -2.07 -6.18
CA GLN A 82 7.73 -3.26 -6.08
C GLN A 82 8.12 -4.08 -4.84
N SER A 83 7.26 -5.01 -4.42
CA SER A 83 7.58 -6.00 -3.39
C SER A 83 7.94 -5.42 -2.02
N ILE A 84 7.45 -4.23 -1.68
CA ILE A 84 7.82 -3.50 -0.45
C ILE A 84 7.56 -4.33 0.81
N LYS A 85 6.44 -5.08 0.86
CA LYS A 85 6.09 -5.96 1.99
C LYS A 85 7.17 -7.02 2.26
N SER A 86 7.86 -7.51 1.21
CA SER A 86 8.90 -8.54 1.32
C SER A 86 10.12 -8.06 2.12
N HIS A 87 10.30 -6.76 2.29
CA HIS A 87 11.42 -6.19 3.03
C HIS A 87 11.09 -5.85 4.49
N LEU A 88 9.85 -6.10 4.95
CA LEU A 88 9.48 -5.81 6.34
C LEU A 88 10.33 -6.61 7.35
N ALA A 89 10.64 -7.87 7.04
CA ALA A 89 11.47 -8.72 7.90
C ALA A 89 12.97 -8.43 7.79
N ALA A 90 13.43 -7.87 6.66
CA ALA A 90 14.84 -7.72 6.34
C ALA A 90 15.53 -6.67 7.22
N ALA A 91 16.51 -7.09 8.03
CA ALA A 91 17.35 -6.17 8.81
C ALA A 91 18.28 -5.33 7.92
N SER A 92 18.70 -5.87 6.78
CA SER A 92 19.62 -5.23 5.83
C SER A 92 18.98 -4.08 5.03
N PHE A 93 17.65 -3.98 5.01
CA PHE A 93 16.94 -2.90 4.33
C PHE A 93 16.17 -2.07 5.36
N VAL A 94 16.63 -0.84 5.58
CA VAL A 94 16.06 0.12 6.53
C VAL A 94 15.41 1.27 5.79
N ASP A 95 16.08 1.78 4.76
CA ASP A 95 15.63 2.89 3.96
C ASP A 95 16.25 2.88 2.56
N THR A 96 15.73 3.73 1.69
CA THR A 96 16.26 4.01 0.35
C THR A 96 16.15 5.50 0.04
N VAL A 97 16.91 5.98 -0.94
CA VAL A 97 16.83 7.37 -1.42
C VAL A 97 16.20 7.37 -2.81
N ILE A 98 15.14 8.16 -2.97
CA ILE A 98 14.42 8.35 -4.23
C ILE A 98 14.41 9.85 -4.52
N PHE A 99 15.01 10.25 -5.63
CA PHE A 99 15.18 11.66 -6.04
C PHE A 99 15.67 12.58 -4.91
N GLY A 100 16.70 12.14 -4.18
CA GLY A 100 17.30 12.92 -3.09
C GLY A 100 16.55 12.88 -1.76
N ARG A 101 15.34 12.30 -1.71
CA ARG A 101 14.58 12.12 -0.46
C ARG A 101 14.75 10.70 0.09
N ARG A 102 15.06 10.59 1.38
CA ARG A 102 15.15 9.31 2.09
C ARG A 102 13.75 8.82 2.48
N PHE A 103 13.53 7.51 2.32
CA PHE A 103 12.31 6.79 2.69
C PHE A 103 12.65 5.54 3.48
N LYS A 104 12.16 5.44 4.71
CA LYS A 104 12.19 4.18 5.47
C LYS A 104 11.19 3.18 4.89
N VAL A 105 11.41 1.89 5.16
CA VAL A 105 10.49 0.81 4.73
C VAL A 105 9.05 1.07 5.19
N GLU A 106 8.87 1.42 6.47
CA GLU A 106 7.56 1.71 7.03
C GLU A 106 6.87 2.92 6.36
N GLU A 107 7.64 3.93 5.92
CA GLU A 107 7.09 5.09 5.20
C GLU A 107 6.62 4.71 3.79
N LEU A 108 7.33 3.80 3.12
CA LEU A 108 6.93 3.28 1.80
C LEU A 108 5.65 2.46 1.94
N VAL A 109 5.54 1.62 2.97
CA VAL A 109 4.31 0.87 3.27
C VAL A 109 3.15 1.83 3.60
N ALA A 110 3.38 2.82 4.47
CA ALA A 110 2.37 3.81 4.83
C ALA A 110 1.88 4.59 3.59
N THR A 111 2.79 4.98 2.70
CA THR A 111 2.48 5.68 1.45
C THR A 111 1.57 4.84 0.56
N TYR A 112 1.90 3.55 0.38
CA TYR A 112 1.05 2.63 -0.39
C TYR A 112 -0.34 2.46 0.24
N LEU A 113 -0.43 2.22 1.55
CA LEU A 113 -1.69 1.98 2.23
C LEU A 113 -2.60 3.21 2.24
N ARG A 114 -2.02 4.41 2.39
CA ARG A 114 -2.77 5.68 2.29
C ARG A 114 -3.34 5.87 0.89
N ALA A 115 -2.54 5.62 -0.15
CA ALA A 115 -3.01 5.69 -1.54
C ALA A 115 -4.10 4.65 -1.84
N LEU A 116 -3.92 3.41 -1.37
CA LEU A 116 -4.92 2.34 -1.49
C LEU A 116 -6.24 2.74 -0.81
N ARG A 117 -6.18 3.26 0.42
CA ARG A 117 -7.36 3.73 1.17
C ARG A 117 -8.04 4.90 0.47
N ALA A 118 -7.28 5.86 -0.05
CA ALA A 118 -7.81 7.02 -0.78
C ALA A 118 -8.52 6.64 -2.09
N ALA A 119 -8.17 5.48 -2.66
CA ALA A 119 -8.80 4.96 -3.87
C ALA A 119 -10.15 4.25 -3.62
N ALA A 120 -10.54 4.06 -2.36
CA ALA A 120 -11.83 3.47 -2.04
C ALA A 120 -12.97 4.38 -2.53
N PRO A 121 -14.02 3.82 -3.19
CA PRO A 121 -15.12 4.61 -3.74
C PRO A 121 -16.13 5.08 -2.69
N ILE A 122 -15.85 4.84 -1.40
CA ILE A 122 -16.71 5.16 -0.28
C ILE A 122 -15.87 5.74 0.86
N GLU A 123 -16.53 6.48 1.74
CA GLU A 123 -15.88 6.91 2.98
C GLU A 123 -15.59 5.70 3.88
N LEU A 124 -14.36 5.63 4.34
CA LEU A 124 -13.85 4.59 5.20
C LEU A 124 -13.68 5.15 6.62
N GLY A 125 -13.98 4.33 7.62
CA GLY A 125 -13.62 4.60 9.01
C GLY A 125 -12.10 4.66 9.26
N ARG A 126 -11.75 4.85 10.53
CA ARG A 126 -10.35 4.90 11.00
C ARG A 126 -9.79 3.55 11.43
N ARG A 127 -10.65 2.60 11.80
CA ARG A 127 -10.24 1.27 12.25
C ARG A 127 -10.18 0.32 11.07
N VAL A 128 -9.06 -0.37 10.92
CA VAL A 128 -8.82 -1.34 9.85
C VAL A 128 -8.22 -2.61 10.44
N VAL A 129 -8.62 -3.75 9.91
CA VAL A 129 -7.98 -5.04 10.13
C VAL A 129 -7.05 -5.30 8.96
N ILE A 130 -5.78 -5.58 9.23
CA ILE A 130 -4.81 -5.93 8.20
C ILE A 130 -4.36 -7.36 8.41
N GLY A 131 -4.37 -8.14 7.34
CA GLY A 131 -3.91 -9.53 7.35
C GLY A 131 -2.44 -9.63 7.78
N ARG A 132 -2.19 -10.36 8.87
CA ARG A 132 -0.85 -10.83 9.27
C ARG A 132 -0.68 -12.27 8.76
N PRO A 133 0.36 -12.57 7.97
CA PRO A 133 0.67 -13.96 7.64
C PRO A 133 1.13 -14.70 8.90
N VAL A 134 1.04 -16.04 8.93
CA VAL A 134 1.56 -16.85 10.05
C VAL A 134 3.02 -16.50 10.35
N ARG A 135 3.79 -16.25 9.29
CA ARG A 135 5.15 -15.72 9.34
C ARG A 135 5.36 -14.77 8.15
N TYR A 136 6.02 -13.64 8.36
CA TYR A 136 6.33 -12.70 7.29
C TYR A 136 7.32 -13.29 6.29
N TRP A 137 7.14 -12.93 5.01
CA TRP A 137 8.04 -13.32 3.94
C TRP A 137 9.47 -12.87 4.25
N GLY A 138 10.44 -13.78 4.08
CA GLY A 138 11.87 -13.53 4.34
C GLY A 138 12.27 -13.51 5.82
N ALA A 139 11.35 -13.80 6.76
CA ALA A 139 11.71 -13.95 8.16
C ALA A 139 12.29 -15.35 8.41
N GLU A 140 13.58 -15.45 8.72
CA GLU A 140 14.27 -16.72 9.04
C GLU A 140 14.33 -16.98 10.54
N THR A 141 14.24 -15.91 11.36
CA THR A 141 14.15 -15.98 12.82
C THR A 141 12.86 -15.35 13.37
N ASP A 142 12.53 -15.61 14.64
CA ASP A 142 11.41 -14.94 15.32
C ASP A 142 11.65 -13.44 15.47
N ALA A 143 12.92 -13.03 15.58
CA ALA A 143 13.29 -11.62 15.62
C ALA A 143 12.99 -10.91 14.30
N ASP A 144 13.13 -11.58 13.16
CA ASP A 144 12.79 -11.02 11.85
C ASP A 144 11.27 -10.87 11.68
N ASP A 145 10.49 -11.85 12.16
CA ASP A 145 9.02 -11.75 12.16
C ASP A 145 8.55 -10.62 13.07
N ALA A 146 9.12 -10.51 14.28
CA ALA A 146 8.83 -9.41 15.21
C ALA A 146 9.18 -8.04 14.61
N ARG A 147 10.30 -7.93 13.88
CA ARG A 147 10.68 -6.72 13.14
C ARG A 147 9.63 -6.35 12.09
N ALA A 148 9.17 -7.34 11.33
CA ALA A 148 8.15 -7.12 10.30
C ALA A 148 6.82 -6.64 10.90
N VAL A 149 6.40 -7.23 12.04
CA VAL A 149 5.22 -6.79 12.79
C VAL A 149 5.39 -5.36 13.30
N ALA A 150 6.55 -5.02 13.87
CA ALA A 150 6.82 -3.68 14.39
C ALA A 150 6.78 -2.62 13.28
N ARG A 151 7.43 -2.89 12.14
CA ARG A 151 7.40 -1.98 10.98
C ARG A 151 6.01 -1.84 10.37
N MET A 152 5.24 -2.93 10.31
CA MET A 152 3.85 -2.88 9.86
C MET A 152 2.99 -2.02 10.79
N ARG A 153 3.18 -2.10 12.11
CA ARG A 153 2.50 -1.24 13.09
C ARG A 153 2.88 0.22 12.90
N ALA A 154 4.17 0.53 12.79
CA ALA A 154 4.66 1.89 12.55
C ALA A 154 4.10 2.49 11.25
N ALA A 155 3.90 1.68 10.21
CA ALA A 155 3.30 2.14 8.96
C ALA A 155 1.80 2.50 9.06
N LEU A 156 1.12 2.09 10.14
CA LEU A 156 -0.31 2.33 10.39
C LEU A 156 -0.59 3.47 11.37
N GLU A 157 0.45 4.02 11.99
CA GLU A 157 0.39 5.22 12.83
C GLU A 157 0.31 6.50 11.97
#